data_AF-A0A2H9TES3-F1
#
_entry.id   AF-A0A2H9TES3-F1
#
_cell.length_a   1.000
_cell.length_b   1.000
_cell.length_c   1.000
_cell.angle_alpha   90.00
_cell.angle_beta   90.00
_cell.angle_gamma   90.00
#
_symmetry.space_group_name_H-M   'P 1'
#
loop_
_entity.id
_entity.type
_entity.pdbx_description
1 polymer ?
#
loop_
_entity_poly.entity_id
_entity_poly.type
_entity_poly.pdbx_seq_one_letter_code
_entity_poly.pdbx_strand_id
1 'polypeptide(L)'
;MIENTEKELKEYFKKKDLDLRKSKFSRFMDQKVTPDVLCFIADCIVNLPNNSEFITKDIWKSDYFVKNTKAIFGKPSPTNEKAIREYDKFINQPLRMLYYSGILESKPKGQGYIYSVKEPELLEFISIRERNAYMFLYAYITKVLSDSRLLNYFETFKGKCKNKSVKKEDLEFLKKKFILFMKGHTPINGDYEIPRIFPKILNVYAVENFINGTEKGHLSKDIFYLPDLMYNRQNWRDVKKSKGLTRTEAEEKMQKTPQRKEFHNYLISKAKDIIRKKYNESEVRDSFARGTASHIHHIFPVADFPQLSDLLENLIKLTATQHLEKAHPKGKTQIVNKDYQCVCLLAKSESVEDSLNKGEFFYSKPQFIYVVNEGLSLSLENSENFDAIRHKINKAYNQI
;
A
#
# COMPACT_ATOMS: atom_id res chain seq x y z
N MET A 1 17.86 4.10 -0.01
CA MET A 1 17.05 2.99 0.58
C MET A 1 15.58 2.88 0.14
N ILE A 2 14.93 3.90 -0.45
CA ILE A 2 13.84 3.61 -1.43
C ILE A 2 14.38 2.66 -2.52
N GLU A 3 15.68 2.82 -2.80
CA GLU A 3 16.48 2.04 -3.76
C GLU A 3 16.47 0.52 -3.61
N ASN A 4 16.32 -0.09 -2.41
CA ASN A 4 16.43 -1.56 -2.33
C ASN A 4 15.16 -2.24 -2.85
N THR A 5 14.00 -1.86 -2.32
CA THR A 5 12.69 -2.32 -2.80
C THR A 5 12.43 -1.92 -4.26
N GLU A 6 12.82 -0.71 -4.66
CA GLU A 6 12.68 -0.28 -6.06
C GLU A 6 13.57 -1.10 -7.01
N LYS A 7 14.80 -1.41 -6.60
CA LYS A 7 15.72 -2.27 -7.35
C LYS A 7 15.17 -3.69 -7.49
N GLU A 8 14.65 -4.27 -6.41
CA GLU A 8 14.09 -5.63 -6.45
C GLU A 8 12.85 -5.70 -7.35
N LEU A 9 11.94 -4.71 -7.28
CA LEU A 9 10.81 -4.61 -8.21
C LEU A 9 11.26 -4.46 -9.67
N LYS A 10 12.30 -3.65 -9.92
CA LYS A 10 12.89 -3.52 -11.26
C LYS A 10 13.46 -4.85 -11.76
N GLU A 11 14.19 -5.59 -10.93
CA GLU A 11 14.74 -6.90 -11.30
C GLU A 11 13.66 -7.96 -11.52
N TYR A 12 12.58 -7.95 -10.73
CA TYR A 12 11.40 -8.77 -10.97
C TYR A 12 10.79 -8.51 -12.36
N PHE A 13 10.53 -7.24 -12.68
CA PHE A 13 9.92 -6.87 -13.95
C PHE A 13 10.85 -7.01 -15.15
N LYS A 14 12.17 -6.85 -14.98
CA LYS A 14 13.16 -7.02 -16.05
C LYS A 14 13.08 -8.39 -16.74
N LYS A 15 12.67 -9.43 -16.01
CA LYS A 15 12.49 -10.80 -16.50
C LYS A 15 11.20 -11.02 -17.28
N LYS A 16 10.34 -10.01 -17.42
CA LYS A 16 9.03 -10.11 -18.09
C LYS A 16 9.00 -9.33 -19.39
N ASP A 17 8.24 -9.84 -20.35
CA ASP A 17 7.85 -9.14 -21.57
C ASP A 17 6.41 -8.64 -21.42
N LEU A 18 6.27 -7.35 -21.12
CA LEU A 18 4.98 -6.68 -20.93
C LEU A 18 4.61 -5.79 -22.13
N ASP A 19 5.08 -6.17 -23.33
CA ASP A 19 4.77 -5.47 -24.57
C ASP A 19 3.31 -5.71 -24.99
N LEU A 20 2.50 -4.65 -24.95
CA LEU A 20 1.10 -4.69 -25.36
C LEU A 20 0.94 -4.96 -26.86
N ARG A 21 1.95 -4.67 -27.68
CA ARG A 21 1.93 -4.94 -29.12
C ARG A 21 1.98 -6.44 -29.41
N LYS A 22 2.65 -7.20 -28.54
CA LYS A 22 2.76 -8.67 -28.63
C LYS A 22 1.58 -9.35 -27.94
N SER A 23 1.36 -9.03 -26.67
CA SER A 23 0.35 -9.68 -25.83
C SER A 23 -1.09 -9.32 -26.20
N LYS A 24 -1.32 -8.16 -26.83
CA LYS A 24 -2.64 -7.58 -27.12
C LYS A 24 -3.56 -7.46 -25.90
N PHE A 25 -3.01 -7.52 -24.67
CA PHE A 25 -3.81 -7.62 -23.47
C PHE A 25 -4.43 -6.27 -23.08
N SER A 26 -5.76 -6.17 -23.16
CA SER A 26 -6.48 -4.91 -22.88
C SER A 26 -6.63 -4.58 -21.40
N ARG A 27 -6.57 -5.58 -20.52
CA ARG A 27 -6.86 -5.45 -19.08
C ARG A 27 -5.60 -5.29 -18.22
N PHE A 28 -4.52 -4.79 -18.81
CA PHE A 28 -3.25 -4.56 -18.10
C PHE A 28 -3.39 -3.42 -17.08
N MET A 29 -4.32 -2.50 -17.30
CA MET A 29 -4.62 -1.39 -16.41
C MET A 29 -6.09 -0.99 -16.61
N ASP A 30 -6.73 -0.49 -15.57
CA ASP A 30 -8.16 -0.22 -15.58
C ASP A 30 -8.53 0.87 -14.55
N GLN A 31 -9.73 1.45 -14.67
CA GLN A 31 -10.16 2.62 -13.90
C GLN A 31 -10.07 2.47 -12.38
N LYS A 32 -10.39 1.29 -11.85
CA LYS A 32 -10.43 1.00 -10.40
C LYS A 32 -9.07 0.58 -9.85
N VAL A 33 -8.07 0.35 -10.71
CA VAL A 33 -6.74 -0.03 -10.26
C VAL A 33 -6.01 1.23 -9.79
N THR A 34 -6.07 1.44 -8.49
CA THR A 34 -5.51 2.56 -7.73
C THR A 34 -4.77 1.96 -6.53
N PRO A 35 -3.81 2.67 -5.90
CA PRO A 35 -2.98 2.06 -4.86
C PRO A 35 -3.78 1.50 -3.68
N ASP A 36 -4.78 2.23 -3.20
CA ASP A 36 -5.69 1.81 -2.12
C ASP A 36 -6.53 0.58 -2.49
N VAL A 37 -7.13 0.58 -3.68
CA VAL A 37 -7.92 -0.57 -4.15
C VAL A 37 -7.05 -1.79 -4.39
N LEU A 38 -5.88 -1.63 -5.00
CA LEU A 38 -4.96 -2.73 -5.27
C LEU A 38 -4.46 -3.35 -3.96
N CYS A 39 -4.03 -2.50 -3.00
CA CYS A 39 -3.62 -2.92 -1.68
C CYS A 39 -4.73 -3.73 -0.99
N PHE A 40 -5.96 -3.22 -1.01
CA PHE A 40 -7.09 -3.90 -0.38
C PHE A 40 -7.43 -5.24 -1.04
N ILE A 41 -7.44 -5.32 -2.38
CA ILE A 41 -7.74 -6.58 -3.06
C ILE A 41 -6.61 -7.61 -2.84
N ALA A 42 -5.35 -7.19 -2.84
CA ALA A 42 -4.22 -8.06 -2.49
C ALA A 42 -4.36 -8.61 -1.06
N ASP A 43 -4.74 -7.76 -0.11
CA ASP A 43 -5.00 -8.14 1.28
C ASP A 43 -6.15 -9.14 1.41
N CYS A 44 -7.23 -8.94 0.65
CA CYS A 44 -8.31 -9.92 0.61
C CYS A 44 -7.84 -11.29 0.10
N ILE A 45 -6.98 -11.33 -0.93
CA ILE A 45 -6.43 -12.59 -1.47
C ILE A 45 -5.53 -13.29 -0.43
N VAL A 46 -4.63 -12.54 0.22
CA VAL A 46 -3.72 -13.05 1.26
C VAL A 46 -4.48 -13.61 2.48
N ASN A 47 -5.72 -13.17 2.70
CA ASN A 47 -6.58 -13.63 3.78
C ASN A 47 -7.66 -14.64 3.32
N LEU A 48 -7.62 -15.11 2.07
CA LEU A 48 -8.46 -16.24 1.67
C LEU A 48 -8.00 -17.51 2.41
N PRO A 49 -8.93 -18.44 2.70
CA PRO A 49 -8.56 -19.78 3.16
C PRO A 49 -7.56 -20.43 2.19
N ASN A 50 -6.63 -21.24 2.70
CA ASN A 50 -5.57 -21.91 1.93
C ASN A 50 -6.14 -22.80 0.81
N ASN A 51 -6.51 -22.18 -0.29
CA ASN A 51 -6.86 -22.82 -1.55
C ASN A 51 -5.81 -22.39 -2.56
N SER A 52 -5.22 -23.36 -3.26
CA SER A 52 -4.32 -23.11 -4.38
C SER A 52 -4.97 -22.29 -5.50
N GLU A 53 -6.31 -22.30 -5.56
CA GLU A 53 -7.09 -21.61 -6.57
C GLU A 53 -8.31 -20.90 -5.97
N PHE A 54 -8.67 -19.74 -6.53
CA PHE A 54 -9.84 -18.95 -6.13
C PHE A 54 -10.51 -18.29 -7.34
N ILE A 55 -11.79 -17.94 -7.20
CA ILE A 55 -12.54 -17.11 -8.14
C ILE A 55 -12.88 -15.76 -7.51
N THR A 56 -13.29 -14.78 -8.32
CA THR A 56 -13.76 -13.46 -7.84
C THR A 56 -14.84 -13.60 -6.74
N LYS A 57 -15.67 -14.65 -6.85
CA LYS A 57 -16.75 -14.93 -5.91
C LYS A 57 -16.27 -15.33 -4.52
N ASP A 58 -15.05 -15.82 -4.38
CA ASP A 58 -14.49 -16.20 -3.07
C ASP A 58 -14.03 -14.96 -2.30
N ILE A 59 -13.52 -13.94 -3.02
CA ILE A 59 -13.11 -12.65 -2.44
C ILE A 59 -14.33 -11.91 -1.88
N TRP A 60 -15.32 -11.57 -2.70
CA TRP A 60 -16.41 -10.69 -2.27
C TRP A 60 -17.38 -11.32 -1.25
N LYS A 61 -17.38 -12.65 -1.11
CA LYS A 61 -18.17 -13.40 -0.12
C LYS A 61 -17.39 -13.68 1.15
N SER A 62 -16.08 -13.42 1.17
CA SER A 62 -15.28 -13.59 2.37
C SER A 62 -15.75 -12.63 3.46
N ASP A 63 -15.83 -13.12 4.69
CA ASP A 63 -16.13 -12.29 5.87
C ASP A 63 -15.13 -11.13 5.98
N TYR A 64 -13.87 -11.38 5.58
CA TYR A 64 -12.83 -10.37 5.53
C TYR A 64 -13.21 -9.20 4.61
N PHE A 65 -13.61 -9.47 3.36
CA PHE A 65 -14.02 -8.44 2.41
C PHE A 65 -15.26 -7.69 2.91
N VAL A 66 -16.29 -8.42 3.37
CA VAL A 66 -17.56 -7.82 3.83
C VAL A 66 -17.34 -6.90 5.02
N LYS A 67 -16.53 -7.33 5.99
CA LYS A 67 -16.19 -6.54 7.19
C LYS A 67 -15.43 -5.26 6.84
N ASN A 68 -14.43 -5.35 5.96
CA ASN A 68 -13.46 -4.27 5.76
C ASN A 68 -13.82 -3.30 4.62
N THR A 69 -14.62 -3.72 3.64
CA THR A 69 -15.01 -2.88 2.49
C THR A 69 -15.78 -1.63 2.93
N LYS A 70 -16.66 -1.76 3.93
CA LYS A 70 -17.43 -0.64 4.46
C LYS A 70 -16.53 0.37 5.16
N ALA A 71 -15.59 -0.10 5.98
CA ALA A 71 -14.65 0.74 6.71
C ALA A 71 -13.77 1.56 5.75
N ILE A 72 -13.26 0.91 4.70
CA ILE A 72 -12.32 1.55 3.77
C ILE A 72 -13.06 2.44 2.75
N PHE A 73 -14.05 1.90 2.05
CA PHE A 73 -14.67 2.56 0.89
C PHE A 73 -16.03 3.21 1.19
N GLY A 74 -16.57 3.07 2.40
CA GLY A 74 -17.88 3.62 2.79
C GLY A 74 -19.05 3.02 2.02
N LYS A 75 -18.80 1.91 1.30
CA LYS A 75 -19.79 1.29 0.43
C LYS A 75 -20.73 0.39 1.23
N PRO A 76 -22.04 0.35 0.89
CA PRO A 76 -22.97 -0.60 1.49
C PRO A 76 -22.55 -2.04 1.17
N SER A 77 -22.96 -2.98 2.02
CA SER A 77 -22.66 -4.41 1.87
C SER A 77 -22.91 -4.91 0.43
N PRO A 78 -22.06 -5.81 -0.11
CA PRO A 78 -22.24 -6.41 -1.44
C PRO A 78 -23.55 -7.20 -1.60
N THR A 79 -24.34 -7.37 -0.53
CA THR A 79 -25.69 -7.98 -0.56
C THR A 79 -26.75 -7.13 -1.26
N ASN A 80 -26.46 -5.88 -1.62
CA ASN A 80 -27.38 -5.06 -2.42
C ASN A 80 -27.21 -5.35 -3.92
N GLU A 81 -28.25 -5.90 -4.56
CA GLU A 81 -28.24 -6.28 -5.99
C GLU A 81 -27.84 -5.14 -6.93
N LYS A 82 -28.13 -3.89 -6.57
CA LYS A 82 -27.76 -2.71 -7.37
C LYS A 82 -26.26 -2.41 -7.35
N ALA A 83 -25.50 -2.96 -6.41
CA ALA A 83 -24.06 -2.73 -6.24
C ALA A 83 -23.17 -3.81 -6.91
N ILE A 84 -23.76 -4.94 -7.33
CA ILE A 84 -23.03 -6.11 -7.88
C ILE A 84 -22.11 -5.72 -9.03
N ARG A 85 -22.61 -4.96 -10.02
CA ARG A 85 -21.82 -4.54 -11.20
C ARG A 85 -20.65 -3.63 -10.85
N GLU A 86 -20.77 -2.84 -9.79
CA GLU A 86 -19.67 -1.97 -9.35
C GLU A 86 -18.62 -2.77 -8.57
N TYR A 87 -19.05 -3.71 -7.74
CA TYR A 87 -18.17 -4.65 -7.05
C TYR A 87 -17.42 -5.56 -8.01
N ASP A 88 -18.07 -6.05 -9.06
CA ASP A 88 -17.42 -6.83 -10.12
C ASP A 88 -16.26 -6.06 -10.74
N LYS A 89 -16.43 -4.79 -11.08
CA LYS A 89 -15.34 -3.97 -11.63
C LYS A 89 -14.27 -3.70 -10.59
N PHE A 90 -14.68 -3.42 -9.36
CA PHE A 90 -13.80 -3.11 -8.24
C PHE A 90 -12.82 -4.24 -7.92
N ILE A 91 -13.25 -5.50 -8.05
CA ILE A 91 -12.43 -6.67 -7.77
C ILE A 91 -11.74 -7.18 -9.04
N ASN A 92 -12.47 -7.35 -10.14
CA ASN A 92 -11.89 -7.96 -11.34
C ASN A 92 -10.78 -7.11 -11.96
N GLN A 93 -10.89 -5.77 -11.94
CA GLN A 93 -9.86 -4.93 -12.56
C GLN A 93 -8.48 -5.10 -11.90
N PRO A 94 -8.34 -5.03 -10.56
CA PRO A 94 -7.09 -5.41 -9.88
C PRO A 94 -6.63 -6.84 -10.17
N LEU A 95 -7.52 -7.83 -10.19
CA LEU A 95 -7.15 -9.23 -10.49
C LEU A 95 -6.54 -9.39 -11.89
N ARG A 96 -7.09 -8.71 -12.90
CA ARG A 96 -6.55 -8.77 -14.26
C ARG A 96 -5.18 -8.09 -14.38
N MET A 97 -4.96 -7.00 -13.65
CA MET A 97 -3.64 -6.36 -13.57
C MET A 97 -2.62 -7.24 -12.83
N LEU A 98 -3.00 -7.84 -11.70
CA LEU A 98 -2.15 -8.78 -10.96
C LEU A 98 -1.81 -10.03 -11.79
N TYR A 99 -2.73 -10.50 -12.62
CA TYR A 99 -2.45 -11.57 -13.59
C TYR A 99 -1.43 -11.12 -14.65
N TYR A 100 -1.63 -9.96 -15.28
CA TYR A 100 -0.74 -9.51 -16.35
C TYR A 100 0.66 -9.13 -15.86
N SER A 101 0.76 -8.58 -14.65
CA SER A 101 2.04 -8.36 -13.97
C SER A 101 2.74 -9.67 -13.56
N GLY A 102 2.04 -10.80 -13.61
CA GLY A 102 2.56 -12.14 -13.28
C GLY A 102 2.62 -12.45 -11.79
N ILE A 103 1.89 -11.70 -10.96
CA ILE A 103 1.70 -12.01 -9.54
C ILE A 103 0.69 -13.14 -9.36
N LEU A 104 -0.33 -13.16 -10.22
CA LEU A 104 -1.31 -14.24 -10.31
C LEU A 104 -1.14 -15.02 -11.61
N GLU A 105 -1.52 -16.29 -11.60
CA GLU A 105 -1.89 -17.03 -12.80
C GLU A 105 -3.41 -17.03 -12.96
N SER A 106 -3.90 -17.13 -14.19
CA SER A 106 -5.33 -17.12 -14.48
C SER A 106 -5.69 -18.07 -15.62
N LYS A 107 -6.77 -18.83 -15.43
CA LYS A 107 -7.32 -19.74 -16.44
C LYS A 107 -8.82 -19.47 -16.66
N PRO A 108 -9.33 -19.50 -17.89
CA PRO A 108 -10.77 -19.37 -18.13
C PRO A 108 -11.57 -20.48 -17.45
N LYS A 109 -12.70 -20.14 -16.83
CA LYS A 109 -13.68 -21.10 -16.30
C LYS A 109 -15.09 -20.60 -16.61
N GLY A 110 -15.70 -21.16 -17.64
CA GLY A 110 -16.99 -20.68 -18.17
C GLY A 110 -16.90 -19.21 -18.57
N GLN A 111 -17.77 -18.37 -18.02
CA GLN A 111 -17.79 -16.92 -18.25
C GLN A 111 -16.79 -16.13 -17.38
N GLY A 112 -16.08 -16.80 -16.47
CA GLY A 112 -15.18 -16.18 -15.51
C GLY A 112 -13.75 -16.72 -15.59
N TYR A 113 -13.00 -16.49 -14.52
CA TYR A 113 -11.61 -16.89 -14.39
C TYR A 113 -11.39 -17.55 -13.03
N ILE A 114 -10.53 -18.57 -13.02
CA ILE A 114 -9.88 -19.07 -11.82
C ILE A 114 -8.51 -18.40 -11.73
N TYR A 115 -8.09 -18.07 -10.52
CA TYR A 115 -6.79 -17.49 -10.22
C TYR A 115 -6.03 -18.34 -9.22
N SER A 116 -4.71 -18.30 -9.30
CA SER A 116 -3.79 -18.83 -8.28
C SER A 116 -2.64 -17.84 -8.06
N VAL A 117 -2.04 -17.87 -6.88
CA VAL A 117 -0.93 -16.97 -6.53
C VAL A 117 0.38 -17.56 -7.04
N LYS A 118 1.10 -16.82 -7.90
CA LYS A 118 2.46 -17.19 -8.36
C LYS A 118 3.56 -16.58 -7.52
N GLU A 119 3.36 -15.35 -7.06
CA GLU A 119 4.39 -14.58 -6.36
C GLU A 119 3.83 -14.16 -4.98
N PRO A 120 3.81 -15.08 -4.00
CA PRO A 120 3.17 -14.83 -2.71
C PRO A 120 3.83 -13.67 -1.94
N GLU A 121 5.16 -13.58 -1.97
CA GLU A 121 5.91 -12.54 -1.27
C GLU A 121 5.60 -11.13 -1.83
N LEU A 122 5.52 -11.00 -3.16
CA LEU A 122 5.15 -9.73 -3.78
C LEU A 122 3.66 -9.39 -3.60
N LEU A 123 2.79 -10.40 -3.57
CA LEU A 123 1.38 -10.17 -3.26
C LEU A 123 1.20 -9.67 -1.82
N GLU A 124 1.95 -10.24 -0.87
CA GLU A 124 2.01 -9.78 0.51
C GLU A 124 2.61 -8.37 0.62
N PHE A 125 3.70 -8.09 -0.10
CA PHE A 125 4.26 -6.75 -0.18
C PHE A 125 3.22 -5.70 -0.60
N ILE A 126 2.49 -5.97 -1.69
CA ILE A 126 1.41 -5.10 -2.19
C ILE A 126 0.30 -4.94 -1.15
N SER A 127 -0.01 -6.02 -0.42
CA SER A 127 -1.11 -6.02 0.55
C SER A 127 -0.80 -5.22 1.80
N ILE A 128 0.46 -5.04 2.22
CA ILE A 128 0.79 -4.39 3.50
C ILE A 128 0.25 -2.95 3.59
N ARG A 129 0.58 -2.10 2.61
CA ARG A 129 0.22 -0.67 2.63
C ARG A 129 0.10 -0.05 1.25
N GLU A 130 -0.70 1.00 1.15
CA GLU A 130 -0.99 1.70 -0.12
C GLU A 130 0.27 2.19 -0.82
N ARG A 131 1.29 2.61 -0.05
CA ARG A 131 2.60 3.02 -0.59
C ARG A 131 3.32 1.87 -1.31
N ASN A 132 3.21 0.65 -0.82
CA ASN A 132 3.82 -0.52 -1.46
C ASN A 132 3.10 -0.85 -2.77
N ALA A 133 1.77 -0.84 -2.76
CA ALA A 133 0.95 -0.98 -3.97
C ALA A 133 1.26 0.11 -5.00
N TYR A 134 1.48 1.34 -4.56
CA TYR A 134 1.94 2.44 -5.41
C TYR A 134 3.33 2.16 -6.02
N MET A 135 4.33 1.76 -5.22
CA MET A 135 5.67 1.45 -5.71
C MET A 135 5.64 0.32 -6.75
N PHE A 136 4.85 -0.73 -6.48
CA PHE A 136 4.60 -1.81 -7.42
C PHE A 136 3.98 -1.30 -8.72
N LEU A 137 2.93 -0.48 -8.63
CA LEU A 137 2.26 0.09 -9.80
C LEU A 137 3.21 0.95 -10.63
N TYR A 138 4.04 1.78 -10.00
CA TYR A 138 5.01 2.60 -10.72
C TYR A 138 6.03 1.75 -11.49
N ALA A 139 6.63 0.75 -10.84
CA ALA A 139 7.58 -0.17 -11.48
C ALA A 139 6.93 -0.94 -12.64
N TYR A 140 5.73 -1.48 -12.41
CA TYR A 140 4.93 -2.19 -13.40
C TYR A 140 4.58 -1.32 -14.61
N ILE A 141 4.00 -0.14 -14.38
CA ILE A 141 3.57 0.79 -15.43
C ILE A 141 4.77 1.23 -16.27
N THR A 142 5.89 1.58 -15.61
CA THR A 142 7.10 2.00 -16.32
C THR A 142 7.63 0.87 -17.22
N LYS A 143 7.59 -0.39 -16.76
CA LYS A 143 7.95 -1.55 -17.59
C LYS A 143 7.02 -1.70 -18.79
N VAL A 144 5.70 -1.67 -18.59
CA VAL A 144 4.71 -1.76 -19.68
C VAL A 144 4.95 -0.66 -20.71
N LEU A 145 5.12 0.58 -20.27
CA LEU A 145 5.38 1.73 -21.15
C LEU A 145 6.69 1.57 -21.92
N SER A 146 7.74 1.07 -21.28
CA SER A 146 9.04 0.82 -21.90
C SER A 146 8.94 -0.26 -22.99
N ASP A 147 8.43 -1.44 -22.63
CA ASP A 147 8.33 -2.59 -23.55
C ASP A 147 7.42 -2.28 -24.75
N SER A 148 6.38 -1.49 -24.51
CA SER A 148 5.42 -1.05 -25.52
C SER A 148 5.91 0.15 -26.35
N ARG A 149 7.13 0.67 -26.11
CA ARG A 149 7.70 1.87 -26.74
C ARG A 149 6.84 3.15 -26.60
N LEU A 150 6.13 3.28 -25.48
CA LEU A 150 5.36 4.47 -25.12
C LEU A 150 6.10 5.40 -24.17
N LEU A 151 7.09 4.90 -23.42
CA LEU A 151 7.76 5.64 -22.35
C LEU A 151 8.36 6.97 -22.83
N ASN A 152 8.90 7.05 -24.05
CA ASN A 152 9.48 8.27 -24.61
C ASN A 152 8.49 9.46 -24.65
N TYR A 153 7.20 9.20 -24.86
CA TYR A 153 6.18 10.26 -24.82
C TYR A 153 5.98 10.81 -23.39
N PHE A 154 6.02 9.93 -22.39
CA PHE A 154 5.96 10.30 -20.97
C PHE A 154 7.21 11.06 -20.54
N GLU A 155 8.40 10.62 -20.98
CA GLU A 155 9.67 11.30 -20.73
C GLU A 155 9.70 12.71 -21.35
N THR A 156 9.17 12.87 -22.57
CA THR A 156 9.04 14.19 -23.21
C THR A 156 8.11 15.11 -22.41
N PHE A 157 6.97 14.59 -21.95
CA PHE A 157 6.04 15.34 -21.11
C PHE A 157 6.67 15.71 -19.75
N LYS A 158 7.41 14.78 -19.12
CA LYS A 158 8.17 15.02 -17.89
C LYS A 158 9.17 16.15 -18.07
N GLY A 159 9.95 16.15 -19.14
CA GLY A 159 10.94 17.21 -19.43
C GLY A 159 10.29 18.60 -19.48
N LYS A 160 9.14 18.72 -20.16
CA LYS A 160 8.37 19.97 -20.21
C LYS A 160 7.84 20.40 -18.84
N CYS A 161 7.37 19.44 -18.03
CA CYS A 161 6.92 19.74 -16.67
C CYS A 161 8.07 20.24 -15.79
N LYS A 162 9.22 19.56 -15.81
CA LYS A 162 10.42 19.94 -15.02
C LYS A 162 10.97 21.31 -15.43
N ASN A 163 10.90 21.63 -16.72
CA ASN A 163 11.30 22.93 -17.25
C ASN A 163 10.22 24.01 -17.12
N LYS A 164 9.10 23.72 -16.44
CA LYS A 164 7.96 24.63 -16.22
C LYS A 164 7.38 25.22 -17.53
N SER A 165 7.52 24.49 -18.65
CA SER A 165 7.07 24.91 -19.98
C SER A 165 5.88 24.11 -20.49
N VAL A 166 5.39 23.14 -19.71
CA VAL A 166 4.25 22.29 -20.06
C VAL A 166 2.96 23.10 -20.27
N LYS A 167 2.24 22.79 -21.34
CA LYS A 167 0.95 23.39 -21.71
C LYS A 167 -0.14 22.32 -21.86
N LYS A 168 -1.38 22.76 -22.02
CA LYS A 168 -2.55 21.85 -22.18
C LYS A 168 -2.39 20.98 -23.43
N GLU A 169 -1.81 21.54 -24.49
CA GLU A 169 -1.57 20.86 -25.76
C GLU A 169 -0.60 19.69 -25.61
N ASP A 170 0.35 19.78 -24.66
CA ASP A 170 1.30 18.70 -24.38
C ASP A 170 0.63 17.48 -23.74
N LEU A 171 -0.31 17.73 -22.81
CA LEU A 171 -1.13 16.67 -22.22
C LEU A 171 -2.02 16.02 -23.28
N GLU A 172 -2.71 16.82 -24.09
CA GLU A 172 -3.58 16.29 -25.15
C GLU A 172 -2.77 15.53 -26.21
N PHE A 173 -1.55 15.96 -26.53
CA PHE A 173 -0.66 15.22 -27.40
C PHE A 173 -0.28 13.85 -26.80
N LEU A 174 0.16 13.81 -25.54
CA LEU A 174 0.48 12.55 -24.85
C LEU A 174 -0.73 11.61 -24.80
N LYS A 175 -1.88 12.12 -24.40
CA LYS A 175 -3.15 11.38 -24.35
C LYS A 175 -3.56 10.85 -25.72
N LYS A 176 -3.45 11.66 -26.78
CA LYS A 176 -3.74 11.24 -28.16
C LYS A 176 -2.82 10.09 -28.61
N LYS A 177 -1.52 10.20 -28.33
CA LYS A 177 -0.55 9.14 -28.66
C LYS A 177 -0.88 7.84 -27.93
N PHE A 178 -1.21 7.93 -26.64
CA PHE A 178 -1.65 6.77 -25.86
C PHE A 178 -2.94 6.13 -26.42
N ILE A 179 -3.95 6.95 -26.74
CA ILE A 179 -5.23 6.45 -27.29
C ILE A 179 -5.02 5.74 -28.64
N LEU A 180 -4.27 6.35 -29.56
CA LEU A 180 -3.99 5.76 -30.87
C LEU A 180 -3.25 4.43 -30.73
N PHE A 181 -2.24 4.37 -29.86
CA PHE A 181 -1.52 3.14 -29.56
C PHE A 181 -2.46 2.04 -29.06
N MET A 182 -3.28 2.36 -28.05
CA MET A 182 -4.18 1.39 -27.43
C MET A 182 -5.22 0.85 -28.41
N LYS A 183 -5.83 1.71 -29.24
CA LYS A 183 -6.77 1.28 -30.29
C LYS A 183 -6.09 0.41 -31.37
N GLY A 184 -4.84 0.68 -31.70
CA GLY A 184 -4.10 -0.07 -32.72
C GLY A 184 -3.53 -1.42 -32.24
N HIS A 185 -3.38 -1.60 -30.93
CA HIS A 185 -2.65 -2.76 -30.37
C HIS A 185 -3.40 -3.57 -29.32
N THR A 186 -4.62 -3.19 -28.95
CA THR A 186 -5.46 -3.96 -28.00
C THR A 186 -6.88 -4.09 -28.54
N PRO A 187 -7.67 -5.08 -28.11
CA PRO A 187 -9.06 -5.27 -28.57
C PRO A 187 -10.06 -4.26 -27.99
N ILE A 188 -9.61 -3.14 -27.42
CA ILE A 188 -10.50 -2.11 -26.86
C ILE A 188 -11.06 -1.25 -27.99
N ASN A 189 -12.34 -1.44 -28.30
CA ASN A 189 -13.04 -0.69 -29.35
C ASN A 189 -13.81 0.53 -28.81
N GLY A 190 -14.09 0.57 -27.51
CA GLY A 190 -14.90 1.63 -26.91
C GLY A 190 -14.15 2.95 -26.73
N ASP A 191 -14.80 4.08 -27.04
CA ASP A 191 -14.18 5.40 -26.99
C ASP A 191 -13.92 5.94 -25.58
N TYR A 192 -14.60 5.40 -24.57
CA TYR A 192 -14.54 5.91 -23.19
C TYR A 192 -13.59 5.15 -22.29
N GLU A 193 -13.18 3.94 -22.67
CA GLU A 193 -12.39 3.06 -21.81
C GLU A 193 -10.94 3.54 -21.71
N ILE A 194 -10.30 3.76 -22.86
CA ILE A 194 -8.90 4.20 -22.92
C ILE A 194 -8.69 5.57 -22.24
N PRO A 195 -9.55 6.59 -22.45
CA PRO A 195 -9.44 7.85 -21.72
C PRO A 195 -9.62 7.73 -20.20
N ARG A 196 -10.27 6.67 -19.69
CA ARG A 196 -10.39 6.40 -18.24
C ARG A 196 -9.16 5.69 -17.67
N ILE A 197 -8.50 4.87 -18.49
CA ILE A 197 -7.23 4.21 -18.13
C ILE A 197 -6.09 5.22 -18.07
N PHE A 198 -6.02 6.15 -19.04
CA PHE A 198 -4.90 7.07 -19.19
C PHE A 198 -4.52 7.84 -17.91
N PRO A 199 -5.46 8.47 -17.16
CA PRO A 199 -5.13 9.13 -15.89
C PRO A 199 -4.52 8.20 -14.83
N LYS A 200 -4.89 6.92 -14.81
CA LYS A 200 -4.39 5.93 -13.84
C LYS A 200 -2.95 5.54 -14.12
N ILE A 201 -2.49 5.71 -15.35
CA ILE A 201 -1.11 5.53 -15.76
C ILE A 201 -0.32 6.82 -15.54
N LEU A 202 -0.79 7.93 -16.12
CA LEU A 202 -0.10 9.21 -16.07
C LEU A 202 0.09 9.70 -14.63
N ASN A 203 -0.93 9.62 -13.79
CA ASN A 203 -0.84 10.20 -12.45
C ASN A 203 0.11 9.39 -11.55
N VAL A 204 0.18 8.07 -11.67
CA VAL A 204 1.17 7.25 -10.95
C VAL A 204 2.58 7.64 -11.38
N TYR A 205 2.82 7.76 -12.69
CA TYR A 205 4.10 8.23 -13.21
C TYR A 205 4.44 9.67 -12.76
N ALA A 206 3.42 10.54 -12.67
CA ALA A 206 3.59 11.93 -12.26
C ALA A 206 3.99 12.10 -10.80
N VAL A 207 3.42 11.29 -9.89
CA VAL A 207 3.79 11.30 -8.46
C VAL A 207 5.26 10.95 -8.27
N GLU A 208 5.74 9.87 -8.89
CA GLU A 208 7.14 9.46 -8.71
C GLU A 208 8.11 10.52 -9.25
N ASN A 209 7.74 11.13 -10.36
CA ASN A 209 8.61 12.11 -11.02
C ASN A 209 8.41 13.53 -10.48
N PHE A 210 7.53 13.76 -9.50
CA PHE A 210 7.19 15.09 -8.97
C PHE A 210 6.86 16.10 -10.09
N ILE A 211 5.87 15.76 -10.92
CA ILE A 211 5.39 16.58 -12.05
C ILE A 211 3.87 16.71 -12.03
N ASN A 212 3.34 17.56 -12.92
CA ASN A 212 1.91 17.69 -13.17
C ASN A 212 1.33 16.38 -13.73
N GLY A 213 0.09 16.07 -13.36
CA GLY A 213 -0.68 14.96 -13.88
C GLY A 213 -1.92 15.46 -14.63
N THR A 214 -2.98 14.66 -14.59
CA THR A 214 -4.30 15.04 -15.12
C THR A 214 -5.41 14.92 -14.08
N GLU A 215 -6.23 15.97 -13.97
CA GLU A 215 -7.44 16.00 -13.16
C GLU A 215 -8.64 16.32 -14.05
N LYS A 216 -9.68 15.48 -14.02
CA LYS A 216 -10.88 15.60 -14.86
C LYS A 216 -10.59 15.74 -16.36
N GLY A 217 -9.48 15.15 -16.82
CA GLY A 217 -9.05 15.20 -18.22
C GLY A 217 -8.31 16.49 -18.61
N HIS A 218 -8.00 17.37 -17.65
CA HIS A 218 -7.20 18.57 -17.87
C HIS A 218 -5.84 18.44 -17.19
N LEU A 219 -4.86 19.24 -17.63
CA LEU A 219 -3.57 19.36 -16.97
C LEU A 219 -3.78 19.87 -15.53
N SER A 220 -3.19 19.18 -14.55
CA SER A 220 -3.28 19.62 -13.16
C SER A 220 -2.56 20.97 -12.98
N LYS A 221 -3.12 21.83 -12.13
CA LYS A 221 -2.47 23.12 -11.79
C LYS A 221 -1.17 22.89 -11.04
N ASP A 222 -1.22 21.99 -10.07
CA ASP A 222 -0.11 21.64 -9.19
C ASP A 222 0.45 20.26 -9.53
N ILE A 223 1.63 19.96 -8.97
CA ILE A 223 2.19 18.61 -9.04
C ILE A 223 1.30 17.61 -8.31
N PHE A 224 1.30 16.36 -8.78
CA PHE A 224 0.51 15.29 -8.19
C PHE A 224 1.24 14.67 -7.00
N TYR A 225 0.51 14.36 -5.92
CA TYR A 225 1.04 13.65 -4.76
C TYR A 225 0.33 12.30 -4.56
N LEU A 226 0.93 11.41 -3.76
CA LEU A 226 0.39 10.08 -3.49
C LEU A 226 -1.10 10.09 -3.07
N PRO A 227 -1.57 10.97 -2.16
CA PRO A 227 -2.98 11.02 -1.78
C PRO A 227 -3.93 11.33 -2.94
N ASP A 228 -3.46 11.97 -4.01
CA ASP A 228 -4.28 12.31 -5.19
C ASP A 228 -4.56 11.07 -6.07
N LEU A 229 -3.86 9.95 -5.85
CA LEU A 229 -4.04 8.70 -6.59
C LEU A 229 -5.19 7.83 -6.07
N MET A 230 -5.59 8.04 -4.81
CA MET A 230 -6.49 7.14 -4.10
C MET A 230 -7.90 7.17 -4.68
N TYR A 231 -8.54 6.00 -4.76
CA TYR A 231 -9.93 5.88 -5.16
C TYR A 231 -10.86 6.54 -4.15
N ASN A 232 -10.60 6.35 -2.86
CA ASN A 232 -11.37 6.95 -1.77
C ASN A 232 -11.01 8.40 -1.49
N ARG A 233 -10.47 9.14 -2.47
CA ARG A 233 -10.24 10.58 -2.31
C ARG A 233 -11.56 11.22 -1.90
N GLN A 234 -11.65 11.72 -0.66
CA GLN A 234 -12.84 12.37 -0.17
C GLN A 234 -13.16 13.56 -1.08
N ASN A 235 -14.28 13.49 -1.79
CA ASN A 235 -14.81 14.63 -2.52
C ASN A 235 -15.24 15.68 -1.48
N TRP A 236 -14.40 16.67 -1.23
CA TRP A 236 -14.75 17.83 -0.39
C TRP A 236 -16.00 18.57 -0.89
N ARG A 237 -16.43 18.34 -2.15
CA ARG A 237 -17.70 18.83 -2.71
C ARG A 237 -18.93 18.03 -2.26
N ASP A 238 -18.78 16.75 -1.91
CA ASP A 238 -19.87 15.87 -1.47
C ASP A 238 -20.13 16.00 0.04
N VAL A 239 -19.21 16.63 0.77
CA VAL A 239 -19.47 17.15 2.11
C VAL A 239 -20.34 18.39 1.91
N LYS A 240 -21.65 18.28 2.19
CA LYS A 240 -22.58 19.42 2.20
C LYS A 240 -21.93 20.58 2.94
N LYS A 241 -21.48 21.58 2.18
CA LYS A 241 -20.88 22.80 2.69
C LYS A 241 -21.92 23.47 3.59
N SER A 242 -21.78 23.38 4.91
CA SER A 242 -22.37 24.39 5.77
C SER A 242 -21.65 25.69 5.41
N LYS A 243 -22.36 26.60 4.74
CA LYS A 243 -21.84 27.93 4.39
C LYS A 243 -21.43 28.62 5.69
N GLY A 244 -20.14 28.59 6.03
CA GLY A 244 -19.62 29.19 7.26
C GLY A 244 -18.35 28.54 7.83
N LEU A 245 -18.01 27.30 7.47
CA LEU A 245 -16.78 26.66 7.98
C LEU A 245 -15.57 26.96 7.08
N THR A 246 -14.45 27.31 7.71
CA THR A 246 -13.14 27.38 7.06
C THR A 246 -12.64 25.99 6.66
N ARG A 247 -11.68 25.93 5.72
CA ARG A 247 -11.14 24.65 5.21
C ARG A 247 -10.54 23.78 6.33
N THR A 248 -9.86 24.42 7.28
CA THR A 248 -9.25 23.79 8.45
C THR A 248 -10.30 23.23 9.42
N GLU A 249 -11.37 23.98 9.70
CA GLU A 249 -12.45 23.52 10.60
C GLU A 249 -13.29 22.39 9.99
N ALA A 250 -13.44 22.38 8.67
CA ALA A 250 -14.05 21.26 7.95
C ALA A 250 -13.16 20.01 8.04
N GLU A 251 -11.84 20.14 7.89
CA GLU A 251 -10.87 19.05 8.05
C GLU A 251 -10.83 18.49 9.48
N GLU A 252 -10.91 19.34 10.51
CA GLU A 252 -11.02 18.93 11.92
C GLU A 252 -12.34 18.23 12.26
N LYS A 253 -13.47 18.71 11.74
CA LYS A 253 -14.76 17.99 11.87
C LYS A 253 -14.74 16.66 11.12
N MET A 254 -14.04 16.58 9.98
CA MET A 254 -13.90 15.34 9.21
C MET A 254 -12.96 14.32 9.88
N GLN A 255 -11.95 14.76 10.65
CA GLN A 255 -11.13 13.87 11.49
C GLN A 255 -11.96 13.04 12.48
N LYS A 256 -13.12 13.53 12.91
CA LYS A 256 -14.02 12.86 13.88
C LYS A 256 -15.09 11.97 13.24
N THR A 257 -15.04 11.73 11.93
CA THR A 257 -16.05 10.90 11.26
C THR A 257 -15.89 9.41 11.64
N PRO A 258 -16.99 8.68 11.92
CA PRO A 258 -16.95 7.26 12.28
C PRO A 258 -16.17 6.39 11.28
N GLN A 259 -16.31 6.69 9.98
CA GLN A 259 -15.63 5.96 8.91
C GLN A 259 -14.11 6.06 8.99
N ARG A 260 -13.53 7.23 9.31
CA ARG A 260 -12.08 7.39 9.41
C ARG A 260 -11.52 6.63 10.61
N LYS A 261 -12.27 6.58 11.73
CA LYS A 261 -11.92 5.77 12.90
C LYS A 261 -11.98 4.28 12.58
N GLU A 262 -13.02 3.83 11.85
CA GLU A 262 -13.12 2.45 11.38
C GLU A 262 -11.96 2.06 10.44
N PHE A 263 -11.60 2.94 9.51
CA PHE A 263 -10.46 2.73 8.62
C PHE A 263 -9.14 2.64 9.37
N HIS A 264 -8.89 3.55 10.33
CA HIS A 264 -7.69 3.51 11.16
C HIS A 264 -7.61 2.22 12.00
N ASN A 265 -8.72 1.82 12.63
CA ASN A 265 -8.79 0.56 13.37
C ASN A 265 -8.53 -0.66 12.47
N TYR A 266 -9.02 -0.63 11.23
CA TYR A 266 -8.73 -1.65 10.23
C TYR A 266 -7.22 -1.74 9.96
N LEU A 267 -6.53 -0.61 9.73
CA LEU A 267 -5.08 -0.59 9.51
C LEU A 267 -4.30 -1.18 10.70
N ILE A 268 -4.68 -0.81 11.94
CA ILE A 268 -4.06 -1.38 13.15
C ILE A 268 -4.30 -2.90 13.23
N SER A 269 -5.54 -3.36 13.01
CA SER A 269 -5.88 -4.78 13.06
C SER A 269 -5.08 -5.56 12.02
N LYS A 270 -5.03 -5.04 10.79
CA LYS A 270 -4.26 -5.60 9.69
C LYS A 270 -2.77 -5.72 10.03
N ALA A 271 -2.16 -4.64 10.53
CA ALA A 271 -0.76 -4.65 10.94
C ALA A 271 -0.48 -5.71 12.02
N LYS A 272 -1.37 -5.84 13.02
CA LYS A 272 -1.26 -6.89 14.04
C LYS A 272 -1.40 -8.30 13.47
N ASP A 273 -2.33 -8.50 12.55
CA ASP A 273 -2.56 -9.80 11.91
C ASP A 273 -1.35 -10.23 11.08
N ILE A 274 -0.72 -9.29 10.37
CA ILE A 274 0.51 -9.49 9.60
C ILE A 274 1.65 -9.97 10.52
N ILE A 275 1.92 -9.27 11.63
CA ILE A 275 2.97 -9.68 12.60
C ILE A 275 2.63 -11.04 13.21
N ARG A 276 1.35 -11.29 13.52
CA ARG A 276 0.91 -12.58 14.09
C ARG A 276 1.18 -13.76 13.16
N LYS A 277 1.02 -13.58 11.84
CA LYS A 277 1.31 -14.61 10.84
C LYS A 277 2.80 -14.79 10.59
N LYS A 278 3.58 -13.71 10.63
CA LYS A 278 5.02 -13.74 10.37
C LYS A 278 5.80 -14.48 11.47
N TYR A 279 5.42 -14.30 12.73
CA TYR A 279 6.17 -14.86 13.87
C TYR A 279 5.36 -15.87 14.67
N ASN A 280 5.87 -17.10 14.69
CA ASN A 280 5.35 -18.19 15.54
C ASN A 280 5.79 -18.07 17.00
N GLU A 281 6.93 -17.40 17.23
CA GLU A 281 7.56 -17.25 18.54
C GLU A 281 7.75 -15.77 18.88
N SER A 282 8.20 -15.49 20.11
CA SER A 282 8.48 -14.11 20.51
C SER A 282 9.67 -13.56 19.74
N GLU A 283 9.58 -12.30 19.31
CA GLU A 283 10.72 -11.56 18.75
C GLU A 283 11.76 -11.28 19.85
N VAL A 284 11.36 -11.19 21.13
CA VAL A 284 12.28 -11.00 22.27
C VAL A 284 12.69 -12.36 22.83
N ARG A 285 14.00 -12.67 22.76
CA ARG A 285 14.60 -13.97 23.14
C ARG A 285 15.19 -13.99 24.56
N ASP A 286 14.45 -13.47 25.53
CA ASP A 286 14.86 -13.46 26.94
C ASP A 286 14.39 -14.71 27.71
N SER A 287 14.66 -14.76 29.01
CA SER A 287 14.27 -15.88 29.88
C SER A 287 12.74 -16.12 29.96
N PHE A 288 11.94 -15.12 29.57
CA PHE A 288 10.47 -15.13 29.56
C PHE A 288 9.89 -15.45 28.17
N ALA A 289 10.74 -15.68 27.17
CA ALA A 289 10.33 -16.14 25.85
C ALA A 289 9.80 -17.59 25.84
N ARG A 290 9.91 -18.30 26.98
CA ARG A 290 9.40 -19.66 27.16
C ARG A 290 7.86 -19.65 27.16
N GLY A 291 7.26 -20.22 26.12
CA GLY A 291 5.82 -20.40 25.98
C GLY A 291 5.28 -19.84 24.67
N THR A 292 3.97 -19.98 24.46
CA THR A 292 3.32 -19.55 23.22
C THR A 292 3.32 -18.02 23.12
N ALA A 293 3.92 -17.49 22.04
CA ALA A 293 3.81 -16.09 21.72
C ALA A 293 2.44 -15.82 21.08
N SER A 294 1.54 -15.17 21.82
CA SER A 294 0.18 -14.88 21.36
C SER A 294 -0.09 -13.39 21.24
N HIS A 295 0.69 -12.54 21.92
CA HIS A 295 0.40 -11.12 22.04
C HIS A 295 1.18 -10.30 21.00
N ILE A 296 0.51 -9.32 20.41
CA ILE A 296 1.12 -8.31 19.54
C ILE A 296 1.10 -7.00 20.31
N HIS A 297 2.27 -6.56 20.73
CA HIS A 297 2.49 -5.40 21.56
C HIS A 297 2.88 -4.20 20.69
N HIS A 298 2.36 -3.03 21.02
CA HIS A 298 2.83 -1.77 20.47
C HIS A 298 4.01 -1.29 21.29
N ILE A 299 5.21 -1.21 20.70
CA ILE A 299 6.43 -0.76 21.40
C ILE A 299 6.20 0.66 21.93
N PHE A 300 5.72 1.55 21.06
CA PHE A 300 5.20 2.87 21.42
C PHE A 300 3.67 2.83 21.44
N PRO A 301 3.02 3.17 22.58
CA PRO A 301 1.59 2.97 22.77
C PRO A 301 0.75 3.90 21.89
N VAL A 302 -0.40 3.40 21.42
CA VAL A 302 -1.31 4.12 20.50
C VAL A 302 -1.87 5.41 21.11
N ALA A 303 -2.03 5.47 22.44
CA ALA A 303 -2.54 6.65 23.12
C ALA A 303 -1.60 7.86 22.96
N ASP A 304 -0.29 7.61 22.99
CA ASP A 304 0.74 8.65 22.93
C ASP A 304 1.26 8.85 21.50
N PHE A 305 1.28 7.77 20.70
CA PHE A 305 1.84 7.75 19.34
C PHE A 305 0.85 7.17 18.32
N PRO A 306 -0.32 7.79 18.10
CA PRO A 306 -1.32 7.28 17.16
C PRO A 306 -0.80 7.18 15.72
N GLN A 307 0.17 8.02 15.33
CA GLN A 307 0.82 8.01 14.02
C GLN A 307 1.74 6.80 13.78
N LEU A 308 2.09 6.04 14.83
CA LEU A 308 2.93 4.84 14.74
C LEU A 308 2.10 3.54 14.85
N SER A 309 0.78 3.64 15.02
CA SER A 309 -0.05 2.52 15.49
C SER A 309 -0.29 1.41 14.45
N ASP A 310 -0.15 1.71 13.17
CA ASP A 310 -0.30 0.77 12.04
C ASP A 310 1.04 0.39 11.40
N LEU A 311 2.16 0.91 11.91
CA LEU A 311 3.49 0.56 11.43
C LEU A 311 3.92 -0.81 11.98
N LEU A 312 4.29 -1.72 11.08
CA LEU A 312 4.81 -3.04 11.44
C LEU A 312 6.07 -2.92 12.30
N GLU A 313 6.86 -1.88 12.07
CA GLU A 313 8.08 -1.55 12.78
C GLU A 313 7.85 -1.11 14.23
N ASN A 314 6.63 -0.73 14.60
CA ASN A 314 6.22 -0.41 15.98
C ASN A 314 5.50 -1.57 16.70
N LEU A 315 5.33 -2.71 16.03
CA LEU A 315 4.66 -3.88 16.59
C LEU A 315 5.68 -4.96 16.92
N ILE A 316 5.52 -5.63 18.05
CA ILE A 316 6.39 -6.73 18.45
C ILE A 316 5.60 -7.91 19.00
N LYS A 317 5.97 -9.11 18.58
CA LYS A 317 5.39 -10.38 19.02
C LYS A 317 6.00 -10.80 20.35
N LEU A 318 5.15 -11.02 21.37
CA LEU A 318 5.56 -11.37 22.74
C LEU A 318 4.77 -12.57 23.28
N THR A 319 5.35 -13.26 24.27
CA THR A 319 4.59 -14.18 25.15
C THR A 319 3.64 -13.41 26.07
N ALA A 320 2.64 -14.10 26.62
CA ALA A 320 1.73 -13.48 27.59
C ALA A 320 2.47 -12.90 28.80
N THR A 321 3.48 -13.62 29.31
CA THR A 321 4.32 -13.18 30.43
C THR A 321 5.14 -11.94 30.07
N GLN A 322 5.81 -11.94 28.92
CA GLN A 322 6.54 -10.75 28.44
C GLN A 322 5.63 -9.53 28.30
N HIS A 323 4.41 -9.72 27.79
CA HIS A 323 3.46 -8.63 27.61
C HIS A 323 2.91 -8.09 28.94
N LEU A 324 2.36 -8.96 29.78
CA LEU A 324 1.57 -8.59 30.96
C LEU A 324 2.40 -8.39 32.23
N GLU A 325 3.62 -8.91 32.29
CA GLU A 325 4.49 -8.74 33.46
C GLU A 325 5.67 -7.80 33.19
N LYS A 326 6.21 -7.80 31.96
CA LYS A 326 7.40 -7.01 31.62
C LYS A 326 7.04 -5.70 30.94
N ALA A 327 6.36 -5.75 29.80
CA ALA A 327 5.99 -4.56 29.03
C ALA A 327 4.97 -3.70 29.78
N HIS A 328 4.00 -4.33 30.44
CA HIS A 328 2.98 -3.68 31.27
C HIS A 328 3.04 -4.18 32.71
N PRO A 329 3.90 -3.62 33.59
CA PRO A 329 4.10 -4.15 34.93
C PRO A 329 2.80 -4.35 35.72
N LYS A 330 2.62 -5.53 36.31
CA LYS A 330 1.40 -5.94 37.04
C LYS A 330 0.13 -5.90 36.17
N GLY A 331 0.25 -6.15 34.86
CA GLY A 331 -0.86 -6.14 33.91
C GLY A 331 -1.46 -4.76 33.63
N LYS A 332 -0.82 -3.67 34.07
CA LYS A 332 -1.34 -2.30 33.87
C LYS A 332 -1.07 -1.85 32.43
N THR A 333 -1.98 -2.17 31.52
CA THR A 333 -1.88 -1.88 30.08
C THR A 333 -1.80 -0.39 29.71
N GLN A 334 -2.08 0.50 30.66
CA GLN A 334 -1.93 1.96 30.51
C GLN A 334 -0.50 2.44 30.76
N ILE A 335 0.39 1.60 31.30
CA ILE A 335 1.77 1.96 31.66
C ILE A 335 2.73 1.07 30.87
N VAL A 336 3.71 1.67 30.21
CA VAL A 336 4.79 0.96 29.52
C VAL A 336 6.05 1.01 30.37
N ASN A 337 6.67 -0.15 30.61
CA ASN A 337 7.98 -0.23 31.25
C ASN A 337 9.07 0.25 30.29
N LYS A 338 9.77 1.33 30.62
CA LYS A 338 10.80 1.93 29.76
C LYS A 338 11.99 1.01 29.52
N ASP A 339 12.47 0.29 30.53
CA ASP A 339 13.58 -0.66 30.37
C ASP A 339 13.21 -1.76 29.37
N TYR A 340 11.99 -2.30 29.51
CA TYR A 340 11.51 -3.34 28.63
C TYR A 340 11.11 -2.80 27.24
N GLN A 341 10.70 -1.53 27.14
CA GLN A 341 10.50 -0.83 25.87
C GLN A 341 11.81 -0.77 25.06
N CYS A 342 12.93 -0.48 25.73
CA CYS A 342 14.26 -0.51 25.11
C CYS A 342 14.60 -1.91 24.58
N VAL A 343 14.41 -2.95 25.40
CA VAL A 343 14.62 -4.36 24.99
C VAL A 343 13.80 -4.71 23.76
N CYS A 344 12.51 -4.36 23.75
CA CYS A 344 11.64 -4.57 22.59
C CYS A 344 12.16 -3.84 21.34
N LEU A 345 12.60 -2.60 21.47
CA LEU A 345 13.07 -1.80 20.33
C LEU A 345 14.37 -2.36 19.74
N LEU A 346 15.28 -2.87 20.58
CA LEU A 346 16.50 -3.55 20.13
C LEU A 346 16.19 -4.87 19.41
N ALA A 347 15.34 -5.72 20.00
CA ALA A 347 14.91 -6.96 19.36
C ALA A 347 14.17 -6.71 18.03
N LYS A 348 13.40 -5.61 17.96
CA LYS A 348 12.77 -5.18 16.72
C LYS A 348 13.78 -4.74 15.67
N SER A 349 14.81 -4.00 16.08
CA SER A 349 15.91 -3.61 15.21
C SER A 349 16.57 -4.81 14.55
N GLU A 350 16.84 -5.88 15.32
CA GLU A 350 17.42 -7.13 14.80
C GLU A 350 16.46 -7.80 13.81
N SER A 351 15.18 -7.89 14.16
CA SER A 351 14.15 -8.48 13.28
C SER A 351 14.02 -7.73 11.94
N VAL A 352 14.13 -6.40 11.97
CA VAL A 352 14.12 -5.55 10.76
C VAL A 352 15.38 -5.78 9.94
N GLU A 353 16.55 -5.79 10.57
CA GLU A 353 17.84 -6.02 9.91
C GLU A 353 17.91 -7.40 9.24
N ASP A 354 17.52 -8.46 9.95
CA ASP A 354 17.48 -9.83 9.43
C ASP A 354 16.57 -9.98 8.22
N SER A 355 15.39 -9.35 8.26
CA SER A 355 14.44 -9.36 7.14
C SER A 355 15.04 -8.69 5.91
N LEU A 356 15.70 -7.53 6.09
CA LEU A 356 16.36 -6.81 4.99
C LEU A 356 17.57 -7.56 4.43
N ASN A 357 18.37 -8.20 5.29
CA ASN A 357 19.52 -9.00 4.87
C ASN A 357 19.11 -10.25 4.06
N LYS A 358 17.92 -10.80 4.34
CA LYS A 358 17.31 -11.88 3.57
C LYS A 358 16.66 -11.41 2.26
N GLY A 359 16.56 -10.09 2.03
CA GLY A 359 15.86 -9.53 0.87
C GLY A 359 14.34 -9.67 0.95
N GLU A 360 13.78 -9.76 2.16
CA GLU A 360 12.33 -9.86 2.35
C GLU A 360 11.66 -8.49 2.16
N PHE A 361 10.51 -8.48 1.50
CA PHE A 361 9.69 -7.27 1.28
C PHE A 361 8.79 -6.90 2.48
N PHE A 362 9.20 -7.22 3.70
CA PHE A 362 8.34 -7.12 4.88
C PHE A 362 8.53 -5.82 5.65
N TYR A 363 9.76 -5.52 6.08
CA TYR A 363 10.09 -4.29 6.82
C TYR A 363 10.79 -3.23 5.97
N SER A 364 10.82 -2.01 6.51
CA SER A 364 11.55 -0.89 5.94
C SER A 364 12.41 -0.20 7.01
N LYS A 365 13.72 -0.14 6.81
CA LYS A 365 14.62 0.61 7.71
C LYS A 365 14.23 2.09 7.86
N PRO A 366 13.85 2.84 6.80
CA PRO A 366 13.30 4.19 6.97
C PRO A 366 12.09 4.28 7.90
N GLN A 367 11.20 3.28 7.89
CA GLN A 367 10.03 3.25 8.78
C GLN A 367 10.43 2.91 10.21
N PHE A 368 11.39 2.01 10.40
CA PHE A 368 11.96 1.74 11.72
C PHE A 368 12.64 2.98 12.31
N ILE A 369 13.44 3.69 11.50
CA ILE A 369 14.04 4.98 11.88
C ILE A 369 12.98 6.00 12.26
N TYR A 370 11.89 6.11 11.50
CA TYR A 370 10.79 6.99 11.83
C TYR A 370 10.15 6.64 13.17
N VAL A 371 9.87 5.35 13.44
CA VAL A 371 9.37 4.87 14.74
C VAL A 371 10.30 5.27 15.89
N VAL A 372 11.61 5.08 15.72
CA VAL A 372 12.60 5.41 16.75
C VAL A 372 12.71 6.92 16.97
N ASN A 373 12.76 7.71 15.89
CA ASN A 373 12.88 9.17 15.97
C ASN A 373 11.65 9.79 16.64
N GLU A 374 10.44 9.40 16.23
CA GLU A 374 9.20 9.89 16.83
C GLU A 374 9.07 9.43 18.29
N GLY A 375 9.34 8.16 18.56
CA GLY A 375 9.15 7.56 19.88
C GLY A 375 10.15 8.03 20.94
N LEU A 376 11.38 8.39 20.53
CA LEU A 376 12.47 8.80 21.43
C LEU A 376 12.94 10.24 21.22
N SER A 377 12.30 11.00 20.33
CA SER A 377 12.75 12.35 19.94
C SER A 377 14.21 12.38 19.45
N LEU A 378 14.60 11.37 18.68
CA LEU A 378 15.93 11.26 18.07
C LEU A 378 15.97 11.81 16.63
N SER A 379 17.17 11.97 16.11
CA SER A 379 17.42 12.37 14.71
C SER A 379 18.37 11.39 14.05
N LEU A 380 17.91 10.14 13.92
CA LEU A 380 18.60 9.10 13.16
C LEU A 380 18.46 9.34 11.65
N GLU A 381 19.52 9.04 10.91
CA GLU A 381 19.55 9.15 9.46
C GLU A 381 19.52 7.78 8.77
N ASN A 382 19.00 7.73 7.54
CA ASN A 382 18.95 6.49 6.75
C ASN A 382 20.34 5.92 6.41
N SER A 383 21.37 6.76 6.42
CA SER A 383 22.78 6.42 6.19
C SER A 383 23.37 5.58 7.32
N GLU A 384 22.82 5.65 8.54
CA GLU A 384 23.37 5.00 9.73
C GLU A 384 23.15 3.50 9.70
N ASN A 385 24.17 2.70 10.02
CA ASN A 385 24.01 1.24 10.12
C ASN A 385 23.21 0.84 11.38
N PHE A 386 22.73 -0.41 11.43
CA PHE A 386 21.89 -0.87 12.54
C PHE A 386 22.62 -0.88 13.88
N ASP A 387 23.93 -1.14 13.91
CA ASP A 387 24.71 -1.08 15.16
C ASP A 387 24.74 0.34 15.75
N ALA A 388 24.95 1.36 14.90
CA ALA A 388 24.90 2.76 15.30
C ALA A 388 23.50 3.16 15.79
N ILE A 389 22.45 2.69 15.12
CA ILE A 389 21.06 2.91 15.54
C ILE A 389 20.81 2.27 16.91
N ARG A 390 21.19 1.00 17.11
CA ARG A 390 21.05 0.28 18.40
C ARG A 390 21.84 0.97 19.52
N HIS A 391 23.04 1.50 19.24
CA HIS A 391 23.83 2.26 20.21
C HIS A 391 23.12 3.55 20.65
N LYS A 392 22.57 4.32 19.71
CA LYS A 392 21.83 5.55 20.02
C LYS A 392 20.53 5.29 20.77
N ILE A 393 19.81 4.22 20.43
CA ILE A 393 18.65 3.76 21.20
C ILE A 393 19.04 3.50 22.66
N ASN A 394 20.07 2.68 22.89
CA ASN A 394 20.55 2.41 24.24
C ASN A 394 20.94 3.68 25.00
N LYS A 395 21.66 4.59 24.34
CA LYS A 395 22.04 5.87 24.95
C LYS A 395 20.83 6.70 25.36
N ALA A 396 19.79 6.76 24.54
CA ALA A 396 18.58 7.53 24.84
C ALA A 396 17.86 7.01 26.10
N TYR A 397 17.81 5.69 26.31
CA TYR A 397 17.19 5.11 27.52
C TYR A 397 18.08 5.20 28.76
N ASN A 398 19.40 5.25 28.62
CA ASN A 398 20.33 5.40 29.75
C ASN A 398 20.54 6.87 30.19
N GLN A 399 19.93 7.83 29.48
CA GLN A 399 19.97 9.26 29.79
C GLN A 399 18.68 9.78 30.43
N ILE A 400 17.65 8.95 30.49
CA ILE A 400 16.36 9.17 31.16
C ILE A 400 16.46 8.57 32.56
#